data_AF-A0A1A8DFD6-F1
#
_entry.id   AF-A0A1A8DFD6-F1
#
_cell.length_a   1.000
_cell.length_b   1.000
_cell.length_c   1.000
_cell.angle_alpha   90.00
_cell.angle_beta   90.00
_cell.angle_gamma   90.00
#
_symmetry.space_group_name_H-M   'P 1'
#
loop_
_entity.id
_entity.type
_entity.pdbx_description
1 polymer ?
#
loop_
_entity_poly.entity_id
_entity_poly.type
_entity_poly.pdbx_seq_one_letter_code
_entity_poly.pdbx_strand_id
1 'polypeptide(L)'
;EYIQNGHSSPKGCLYLKDWHMSRDFPEHNVYTTPVFFSSDWLNEYWDTLEVDDHCLLVVSRTPFHADVFRSYSWSANICGRKKWLLYPPGQEDFLRDTHGNLPYDVTSAELQDGNLFPRFEEACQPLEIIQEAGEIIFVPSGWHHQVYNLEDTISINHNWLNGCNIDIMWQFLQNELSSVQKEIDEWKNTMDSWHQHCQVIMKACSGIDYGEFASFLKIIAENRMAFLKACSSGESSDYSRHLSETFTTLGPYHAAFDLQRVAYIIECLLCNEDFKRLDRSTLTLQPEAMVQQIRDTIQSTRGRHLLYQE
;
A
#
# COMPACT_ATOMS: atom_id res chain seq x y z
N GLU A 1 10.03 16.25 32.83
CA GLU A 1 11.36 15.73 33.20
C GLU A 1 12.25 15.41 32.01
N TYR A 2 11.98 14.40 31.18
CA TYR A 2 12.93 13.94 30.12
C TYR A 2 13.46 15.06 29.19
N ILE A 3 12.57 15.83 28.55
CA ILE A 3 12.91 16.89 27.60
C ILE A 3 13.66 18.07 28.25
N GLN A 4 13.42 18.36 29.54
CA GLN A 4 14.01 19.52 30.24
C GLN A 4 15.49 19.34 30.59
N ASN A 5 16.04 18.12 30.47
CA ASN A 5 17.39 17.78 30.91
C ASN A 5 18.43 17.72 29.78
N GLY A 6 18.05 18.08 28.53
CA GLY A 6 19.01 18.19 27.42
C GLY A 6 19.75 16.89 27.08
N HIS A 7 19.05 15.75 27.14
CA HIS A 7 19.65 14.42 26.96
C HIS A 7 20.20 14.21 25.54
N SER A 8 21.51 14.41 25.37
CA SER A 8 22.23 13.86 24.22
C SER A 8 22.58 12.39 24.49
N SER A 9 21.99 11.48 23.71
CA SER A 9 22.41 10.07 23.71
C SER A 9 23.84 9.98 23.14
N PRO A 10 24.79 9.32 23.83
CA PRO A 10 26.14 9.10 23.29
C PRO A 10 26.15 8.14 22.09
N LYS A 11 25.01 7.52 21.75
CA LYS A 11 24.80 6.73 20.52
C LYS A 11 24.19 7.54 19.37
N GLY A 12 24.01 8.85 19.53
CA GLY A 12 23.27 9.69 18.59
C GLY A 12 21.75 9.60 18.75
N CYS A 13 21.02 10.24 17.84
CA CYS A 13 19.57 10.25 17.82
C CYS A 13 19.03 8.85 17.44
N LEU A 14 18.28 8.22 18.33
CA LEU A 14 17.73 6.87 18.15
C LEU A 14 16.27 6.97 17.72
N TYR A 15 15.85 6.05 16.85
CA TYR A 15 14.48 5.98 16.34
C TYR A 15 13.96 4.56 16.51
N LEU A 16 12.76 4.40 17.08
CA LEU A 16 12.06 3.12 17.16
C LEU A 16 11.07 3.02 16.01
N LYS A 17 11.29 2.05 15.10
CA LYS A 17 10.33 1.65 14.07
C LYS A 17 9.90 0.21 14.31
N ASP A 18 8.89 -0.24 13.56
CA ASP A 18 8.50 -1.65 13.44
C ASP A 18 8.07 -2.28 14.79
N TRP A 19 7.55 -1.43 15.70
CA TRP A 19 6.95 -1.89 16.94
C TRP A 19 5.43 -2.05 16.77
N HIS A 20 5.01 -3.29 16.58
CA HIS A 20 3.61 -3.67 16.41
C HIS A 20 2.91 -3.74 17.78
N MET A 21 2.70 -2.58 18.41
CA MET A 21 2.14 -2.49 19.77
C MET A 21 0.84 -3.29 19.94
N SER A 22 -0.08 -3.25 18.97
CA SER A 22 -1.35 -4.00 19.02
C SER A 22 -1.19 -5.52 18.94
N ARG A 23 -0.07 -6.02 18.40
CA ARG A 23 0.27 -7.45 18.33
C ARG A 23 0.97 -7.90 19.61
N ASP A 24 1.89 -7.09 20.11
CA ASP A 24 2.68 -7.39 21.32
C ASP A 24 1.83 -7.22 22.60
N PHE A 25 0.76 -6.41 22.55
CA PHE A 25 -0.10 -6.03 23.67
C PHE A 25 -1.60 -5.99 23.27
N PRO A 26 -2.19 -7.11 22.78
CA PRO A 26 -3.53 -7.12 22.19
C PRO A 26 -4.65 -6.79 23.19
N GLU A 27 -4.45 -7.08 24.48
CA GLU A 27 -5.39 -6.71 25.55
C GLU A 27 -5.53 -5.20 25.77
N HIS A 28 -4.57 -4.38 25.32
CA HIS A 28 -4.51 -2.96 25.65
C HIS A 28 -5.41 -2.04 24.81
N ASN A 29 -5.93 -2.49 23.65
CA ASN A 29 -6.88 -1.76 22.78
C ASN A 29 -6.55 -0.26 22.65
N VAL A 30 -5.30 0.04 22.26
CA VAL A 30 -4.67 1.36 22.46
C VAL A 30 -5.29 2.47 21.62
N TYR A 31 -5.75 2.14 20.41
CA TYR A 31 -6.43 3.07 19.51
C TYR A 31 -7.42 2.31 18.61
N THR A 32 -8.33 3.05 17.97
CA THR A 32 -9.21 2.54 16.91
C THR A 32 -8.92 3.30 15.62
N THR A 33 -8.82 2.58 14.50
CA THR A 33 -8.61 3.20 13.18
C THR A 33 -9.85 4.02 12.78
N PRO A 34 -9.70 5.31 12.40
CA PRO A 34 -10.81 6.10 11.89
C PRO A 34 -11.48 5.46 10.67
N VAL A 35 -12.81 5.56 10.57
CA VAL A 35 -13.62 4.94 9.49
C VAL A 35 -13.15 5.30 8.07
N PHE A 36 -12.58 6.49 7.88
CA PHE A 36 -12.04 6.93 6.59
C PHE A 36 -10.81 6.12 6.13
N PHE A 37 -10.16 5.41 7.04
CA PHE A 37 -8.97 4.59 6.82
C PHE A 37 -9.23 3.09 7.09
N SER A 38 -10.46 2.69 7.45
CA SER A 38 -10.76 1.31 7.83
C SER A 38 -11.00 0.37 6.64
N SER A 39 -11.18 0.89 5.42
CA SER A 39 -11.18 0.07 4.20
C SER A 39 -9.74 -0.28 3.83
N ASP A 40 -9.12 -1.17 4.60
CA ASP A 40 -7.73 -1.59 4.47
C ASP A 40 -7.64 -3.03 3.96
N TRP A 41 -7.21 -3.18 2.71
CA TRP A 41 -7.01 -4.47 2.07
C TRP A 41 -5.64 -5.11 2.40
N LEU A 42 -4.66 -4.34 2.89
CA LEU A 42 -3.33 -4.87 3.21
C LEU A 42 -3.38 -5.71 4.49
N ASN A 43 -3.76 -5.12 5.62
CA ASN A 43 -3.88 -5.88 6.86
C ASN A 43 -4.87 -7.04 6.71
N GLU A 44 -6.00 -6.84 6.00
CA GLU A 44 -6.96 -7.92 5.74
C GLU A 44 -6.33 -9.15 5.06
N TYR A 45 -5.41 -8.94 4.11
CA TYR A 45 -4.71 -10.03 3.45
C TYR A 45 -3.71 -10.72 4.38
N TRP A 46 -2.90 -9.94 5.11
CA TRP A 46 -1.87 -10.48 6.00
C TRP A 46 -2.46 -11.16 7.24
N ASP A 47 -3.52 -10.59 7.84
CA ASP A 47 -4.34 -11.20 8.89
C ASP A 47 -4.92 -12.55 8.42
N THR A 48 -5.39 -12.63 7.17
CA THR A 48 -5.95 -13.88 6.59
C THR A 48 -4.88 -14.95 6.36
N LEU A 49 -3.62 -14.54 6.15
CA LEU A 49 -2.49 -15.45 5.97
C LEU A 49 -1.77 -15.82 7.27
N GLU A 50 -2.07 -15.15 8.39
CA GLU A 50 -1.32 -15.24 9.66
C GLU A 50 0.19 -14.90 9.49
N VAL A 51 0.53 -14.03 8.53
CA VAL A 51 1.92 -13.62 8.20
C VAL A 51 2.15 -12.16 8.62
N ASP A 52 3.31 -11.90 9.23
CA ASP A 52 3.65 -10.64 9.90
C ASP A 52 3.83 -9.47 8.92
N ASP A 53 3.18 -8.33 9.21
CA ASP A 53 3.24 -7.11 8.41
C ASP A 53 4.67 -6.56 8.30
N HIS A 54 5.06 -6.17 7.09
CA HIS A 54 6.37 -5.55 6.85
C HIS A 54 6.31 -4.03 7.08
N CYS A 55 6.67 -3.60 8.29
CA CYS A 55 7.15 -2.23 8.49
C CYS A 55 8.69 -2.18 8.35
N LEU A 56 9.19 -1.03 7.87
CA LEU A 56 10.58 -0.80 7.43
C LEU A 56 11.36 0.06 8.43
N LEU A 57 12.70 0.13 8.41
CA LEU A 57 13.49 1.17 9.12
C LEU A 57 13.41 2.58 8.42
N VAL A 58 14.06 3.71 8.77
CA VAL A 58 15.17 4.08 9.69
C VAL A 58 15.05 5.58 10.15
N VAL A 59 15.79 5.98 11.20
CA VAL A 59 16.18 7.35 11.66
C VAL A 59 15.11 8.40 12.06
N SER A 60 15.54 9.43 12.80
CA SER A 60 14.78 10.67 13.13
C SER A 60 14.30 11.49 11.91
N ARG A 61 14.69 11.07 10.71
CA ARG A 61 14.25 11.56 9.42
C ARG A 61 13.97 10.37 8.52
N THR A 62 12.77 10.30 7.96
CA THR A 62 12.45 9.36 6.88
C THR A 62 12.93 9.98 5.56
N PRO A 63 13.75 9.28 4.75
CA PRO A 63 14.24 9.78 3.46
C PRO A 63 13.13 10.07 2.45
N PHE A 64 13.46 10.71 1.34
CA PHE A 64 12.51 10.90 0.25
C PHE A 64 12.13 9.56 -0.39
N HIS A 65 10.84 9.24 -0.37
CA HIS A 65 10.27 8.00 -0.91
C HIS A 65 8.78 8.21 -1.16
N ALA A 66 8.13 7.30 -1.87
CA ALA A 66 6.70 7.08 -1.67
C ALA A 66 6.52 5.71 -1.02
N ASP A 67 5.36 5.51 -0.42
CA ASP A 67 5.04 4.28 0.29
C ASP A 67 5.06 3.02 -0.59
N VAL A 68 5.33 1.87 0.06
CA VAL A 68 5.33 0.54 -0.55
C VAL A 68 4.00 0.29 -1.26
N PHE A 69 4.04 -0.37 -2.42
CA PHE A 69 2.89 -0.58 -3.31
C PHE A 69 2.20 0.70 -3.81
N ARG A 70 2.81 1.88 -3.60
CA ARG A 70 2.17 3.19 -3.76
C ARG A 70 0.91 3.31 -2.91
N SER A 71 0.93 2.70 -1.72
CA SER A 71 -0.18 2.73 -0.76
C SER A 71 -0.57 4.14 -0.34
N TYR A 72 -1.75 4.26 0.26
CA TYR A 72 -2.07 5.39 1.12
C TYR A 72 -1.28 5.26 2.43
N SER A 73 -0.95 6.36 3.08
CA SER A 73 -0.46 6.36 4.46
C SER A 73 -1.19 7.41 5.30
N TRP A 74 -1.41 7.12 6.58
CA TRP A 74 -1.84 8.10 7.57
C TRP A 74 -0.87 8.10 8.75
N SER A 75 -0.61 9.28 9.30
CA SER A 75 0.21 9.44 10.50
C SER A 75 -0.51 10.31 11.51
N ALA A 76 -0.88 9.75 12.66
CA ALA A 76 -1.41 10.48 13.80
C ALA A 76 -0.26 10.81 14.75
N ASN A 77 0.02 12.11 14.92
CA ASN A 77 1.11 12.55 15.76
C ASN A 77 0.67 12.66 17.23
N ILE A 78 1.25 11.87 18.12
CA ILE A 78 0.83 11.75 19.52
C ILE A 78 1.55 12.80 20.39
N CYS A 79 2.85 13.00 20.16
CA CYS A 79 3.64 14.06 20.78
C CYS A 79 4.84 14.42 19.90
N GLY A 80 5.45 15.57 20.17
CA GLY A 80 6.49 16.13 19.30
C GLY A 80 5.89 16.76 18.04
N ARG A 81 6.73 17.02 17.04
CA ARG A 81 6.38 17.80 15.85
C ARG A 81 7.09 17.25 14.63
N LYS A 82 6.38 17.14 13.50
CA LYS A 82 6.94 16.65 12.23
C LYS A 82 6.91 17.73 11.16
N LYS A 83 8.00 17.87 10.41
CA LYS A 83 8.01 18.59 9.13
C LYS A 83 7.92 17.59 7.99
N TRP A 84 6.87 17.72 7.19
CA TRP A 84 6.65 16.98 5.96
C TRP A 84 6.97 17.85 4.75
N LEU A 85 7.65 17.28 3.78
CA LEU A 85 7.83 17.83 2.44
C LEU A 85 7.18 16.85 1.47
N LEU A 86 6.06 17.23 0.85
CA LEU A 86 5.31 16.34 -0.04
C LEU A 86 5.33 16.83 -1.49
N TYR A 87 5.52 15.91 -2.42
CA TYR A 87 5.52 16.12 -3.86
C TYR A 87 4.38 15.31 -4.51
N PRO A 88 3.52 15.95 -5.33
CA PRO A 88 2.52 15.25 -6.13
C PRO A 88 3.15 14.18 -7.06
N PRO A 89 2.45 13.09 -7.39
CA PRO A 89 2.93 12.05 -8.31
C PRO A 89 3.36 12.63 -9.67
N GLY A 90 4.47 12.11 -10.20
CA GLY A 90 5.13 12.59 -11.41
C GLY A 90 6.10 13.76 -11.18
N GLN A 91 6.16 14.36 -9.99
CA GLN A 91 7.17 15.38 -9.68
C GLN A 91 8.54 14.76 -9.38
N GLU A 92 8.57 13.52 -8.90
CA GLU A 92 9.78 12.76 -8.65
C GLU A 92 10.69 12.61 -9.90
N ASP A 93 10.12 12.62 -11.10
CA ASP A 93 10.88 12.43 -12.36
C ASP A 93 11.68 13.67 -12.78
N PHE A 94 11.42 14.82 -12.16
CA PHE A 94 12.26 16.03 -12.26
C PHE A 94 13.35 16.05 -11.18
N LEU A 95 13.16 15.28 -10.10
CA LEU A 95 14.10 15.16 -8.99
C LEU A 95 15.13 14.04 -9.18
N ARG A 96 15.02 13.22 -10.24
CA ARG A 96 15.97 12.13 -10.52
C ARG A 96 17.35 12.64 -10.92
N ASP A 97 18.38 11.92 -10.48
CA ASP A 97 19.74 12.12 -10.96
C ASP A 97 19.92 11.60 -12.41
N THR A 98 21.10 11.82 -13.00
CA THR A 98 21.47 11.32 -14.33
C THR A 98 21.50 9.78 -14.46
N HIS A 99 21.44 9.04 -13.35
CA HIS A 99 21.34 7.59 -13.31
C HIS A 99 19.90 7.08 -13.06
N GLY A 100 18.93 7.99 -12.85
CA GLY A 100 17.52 7.69 -12.57
C GLY A 100 17.18 7.52 -11.08
N ASN A 101 18.15 7.70 -10.18
CA ASN A 101 17.97 7.59 -8.73
C ASN A 101 17.20 8.78 -8.17
N LEU A 102 16.39 8.55 -7.14
CA LEU A 102 15.80 9.63 -6.35
C LEU A 102 16.79 10.14 -5.29
N PRO A 103 16.73 11.44 -4.92
CA PRO A 103 17.62 12.00 -3.91
C PRO A 103 17.28 11.41 -2.54
N TYR A 104 18.28 11.15 -1.71
CA TYR A 104 18.05 10.75 -0.31
C TYR A 104 17.50 11.90 0.54
N ASP A 105 17.76 13.15 0.13
CA ASP A 105 17.34 14.37 0.80
C ASP A 105 16.90 15.44 -0.21
N VAL A 106 15.60 15.75 -0.29
CA VAL A 106 15.05 16.81 -1.17
C VAL A 106 15.47 18.23 -0.77
N THR A 107 16.18 18.40 0.35
CA THR A 107 16.76 19.68 0.78
C THR A 107 18.28 19.76 0.54
N SER A 108 18.90 18.72 -0.05
CA SER A 108 20.33 18.71 -0.36
C SER A 108 20.70 19.83 -1.34
N ALA A 109 21.82 20.50 -1.07
CA ALA A 109 22.39 21.46 -2.02
C ALA A 109 22.86 20.81 -3.33
N GLU A 110 23.07 19.48 -3.35
CA GLU A 110 23.45 18.72 -4.54
C GLU A 110 22.39 18.79 -5.65
N LEU A 111 21.12 19.00 -5.30
CA LEU A 111 20.02 19.18 -6.26
C LEU A 111 20.18 20.42 -7.15
N GLN A 112 21.04 21.37 -6.76
CA GLN A 112 21.39 22.55 -7.56
C GLN A 112 22.50 22.25 -8.59
N ASP A 113 23.14 21.08 -8.56
CA ASP A 113 24.09 20.68 -9.61
C ASP A 113 23.34 20.19 -10.85
N GLY A 114 23.14 21.09 -11.81
CA GLY A 114 22.51 20.78 -13.10
C GLY A 114 23.23 19.74 -13.96
N ASN A 115 24.46 19.31 -13.61
CA ASN A 115 25.09 18.14 -14.25
C ASN A 115 24.60 16.82 -13.66
N LEU A 116 24.19 16.81 -12.40
CA LEU A 116 23.71 15.64 -11.68
C LEU A 116 22.17 15.55 -11.69
N PHE A 117 21.48 16.67 -11.49
CA PHE A 117 20.02 16.80 -11.49
C PHE A 117 19.55 17.78 -12.59
N PRO A 118 19.70 17.43 -13.89
CA PRO A 118 19.50 18.36 -15.00
C PRO A 118 18.07 18.88 -15.17
N ARG A 119 17.11 18.30 -14.45
CA ARG A 119 15.67 18.62 -14.52
C ARG A 119 15.13 19.27 -13.25
N PHE A 120 15.96 19.50 -12.23
CA PHE A 120 15.51 19.98 -10.93
C PHE A 120 14.76 21.32 -11.00
N GLU A 121 15.17 22.23 -11.89
CA GLU A 121 14.49 23.52 -12.10
C GLU A 121 13.06 23.39 -12.70
N GLU A 122 12.71 22.24 -13.29
CA GLU A 122 11.34 21.95 -13.75
C GLU A 122 10.42 21.49 -12.60
N ALA A 123 10.97 21.05 -11.46
CA ALA A 123 10.20 20.54 -10.34
C ALA A 123 9.41 21.65 -9.63
N CYS A 124 8.19 21.34 -9.19
CA CYS A 124 7.46 22.24 -8.31
C CYS A 124 8.13 22.34 -6.92
N GLN A 125 7.79 23.39 -6.18
CA GLN A 125 8.17 23.44 -4.76
C GLN A 125 7.34 22.44 -3.95
N PRO A 126 7.93 21.77 -2.95
CA PRO A 126 7.20 20.83 -2.11
C PRO A 126 6.08 21.53 -1.35
N LEU A 127 4.98 20.80 -1.12
CA LEU A 127 4.03 21.17 -0.09
C LEU A 127 4.70 20.93 1.27
N GLU A 128 5.05 22.02 1.96
CA GLU A 128 5.62 21.97 3.31
C GLU A 128 4.49 22.03 4.36
N ILE A 129 4.44 21.03 5.24
CA ILE A 129 3.49 20.95 6.35
C ILE A 129 4.25 20.73 7.65
N ILE A 130 3.94 21.53 8.66
CA ILE A 130 4.31 21.24 10.05
C ILE A 130 3.10 20.58 10.70
N GLN A 131 3.26 19.32 11.11
CA GLN A 131 2.28 18.55 11.85
C GLN A 131 2.59 18.66 13.35
N GLU A 132 1.65 19.24 14.08
CA GLU A 132 1.70 19.43 15.53
C GLU A 132 1.17 18.19 16.28
N ALA A 133 1.28 18.17 17.61
CA ALA A 133 0.75 17.07 18.42
C ALA A 133 -0.79 17.07 18.44
N GLY A 134 -1.38 15.88 18.27
CA GLY A 134 -2.82 15.67 18.13
C GLY A 134 -3.36 15.72 16.70
N GLU A 135 -2.52 16.08 15.71
CA GLU A 135 -2.93 16.17 14.31
C GLU A 135 -2.73 14.85 13.55
N ILE A 136 -3.61 14.59 12.57
CA ILE A 136 -3.50 13.46 11.64
C ILE A 136 -3.25 14.02 10.23
N ILE A 137 -2.22 13.52 9.57
CA ILE A 137 -1.97 13.75 8.14
C ILE A 137 -2.35 12.50 7.33
N PHE A 138 -2.95 12.72 6.16
CA PHE A 138 -3.20 11.70 5.15
C PHE A 138 -2.30 11.97 3.93
N VAL A 139 -1.57 10.94 3.52
CA VAL A 139 -0.71 10.93 2.32
C VAL A 139 -1.43 10.15 1.22
N PRO A 140 -1.82 10.79 0.11
CA PRO A 140 -2.48 10.09 -0.98
C PRO A 140 -1.53 9.17 -1.74
N SER A 141 -2.10 8.14 -2.38
CA SER A 141 -1.36 7.14 -3.15
C SER A 141 -0.36 7.76 -4.14
N GLY A 142 0.88 7.25 -4.09
CA GLY A 142 1.96 7.65 -4.99
C GLY A 142 2.65 8.99 -4.67
N TRP A 143 2.23 9.73 -3.65
CA TRP A 143 2.89 10.97 -3.27
C TRP A 143 4.26 10.70 -2.65
N HIS A 144 5.31 11.20 -3.30
CA HIS A 144 6.65 11.12 -2.73
C HIS A 144 6.80 12.18 -1.64
N HIS A 145 7.37 11.80 -0.51
CA HIS A 145 7.47 12.65 0.66
C HIS A 145 8.72 12.36 1.48
N GLN A 146 9.13 13.37 2.26
CA GLN A 146 10.25 13.30 3.21
C GLN A 146 9.81 13.88 4.55
N VAL A 147 10.19 13.25 5.65
CA VAL A 147 9.69 13.59 6.99
C VAL A 147 10.83 13.81 7.97
N TYR A 148 10.81 14.92 8.71
CA TYR A 148 11.76 15.22 9.79
C TYR A 148 11.00 15.31 11.11
N ASN A 149 11.46 14.61 12.14
CA ASN A 149 11.05 14.91 13.51
C ASN A 149 11.81 16.17 13.97
N LEU A 150 11.08 17.24 14.29
CA LEU A 150 11.64 18.50 14.80
C LEU A 150 11.87 18.47 16.32
N GLU A 151 11.19 17.56 17.02
CA GLU A 151 11.22 17.35 18.47
C GLU A 151 11.19 15.84 18.77
N ASP A 152 11.36 15.43 20.04
CA ASP A 152 11.12 14.04 20.47
C ASP A 152 9.67 13.65 20.15
N THR A 153 9.50 12.75 19.18
CA THR A 153 8.22 12.54 18.49
C THR A 153 7.75 11.10 18.61
N ILE A 154 6.48 10.91 18.94
CA ILE A 154 5.78 9.63 18.87
C ILE A 154 4.60 9.82 17.91
N SER A 155 4.46 8.94 16.93
CA SER A 155 3.30 8.92 16.03
C SER A 155 2.86 7.49 15.77
N ILE A 156 1.57 7.32 15.52
CA ILE A 156 1.03 6.09 14.94
C ILE A 156 1.03 6.29 13.43
N ASN A 157 1.65 5.37 12.70
CA ASN A 157 1.71 5.37 11.24
C ASN A 157 1.06 4.08 10.73
N HIS A 158 0.30 4.16 9.65
CA HIS A 158 -0.34 3.01 9.04
C HIS A 158 -0.53 3.22 7.54
N ASN A 159 -0.38 2.14 6.77
CA ASN A 159 -0.36 2.14 5.32
C ASN A 159 -1.42 1.18 4.80
N TRP A 160 -2.20 1.58 3.79
CA TRP A 160 -3.28 0.75 3.28
C TRP A 160 -3.56 0.91 1.79
N LEU A 161 -4.30 -0.05 1.26
CA LEU A 161 -4.81 -0.08 -0.11
C LEU A 161 -6.30 -0.39 -0.10
N ASN A 162 -7.01 0.01 -1.16
CA ASN A 162 -8.37 -0.43 -1.44
C ASN A 162 -8.75 -0.28 -2.92
N GLY A 163 -10.04 -0.44 -3.23
CA GLY A 163 -10.56 -0.33 -4.59
C GLY A 163 -10.28 1.02 -5.28
N CYS A 164 -9.96 2.08 -4.53
CA CYS A 164 -9.65 3.41 -5.07
C CYS A 164 -8.21 3.55 -5.60
N ASN A 165 -7.27 2.68 -5.22
CA ASN A 165 -5.86 2.73 -5.67
C ASN A 165 -5.25 1.38 -6.07
N ILE A 166 -6.03 0.29 -6.11
CA ILE A 166 -5.56 -1.03 -6.53
C ILE A 166 -4.98 -1.05 -7.96
N ASP A 167 -5.46 -0.19 -8.86
CA ASP A 167 -4.89 0.01 -10.19
C ASP A 167 -3.50 0.66 -10.17
N ILE A 168 -3.23 1.54 -9.20
CA ILE A 168 -1.91 2.17 -9.01
C ILE A 168 -0.92 1.12 -8.48
N MET A 169 -1.34 0.26 -7.53
CA MET A 169 -0.55 -0.90 -7.12
C MET A 169 -0.26 -1.83 -8.31
N TRP A 170 -1.26 -2.14 -9.13
CA TRP A 170 -1.06 -3.01 -10.30
C TRP A 170 -0.11 -2.38 -11.34
N GLN A 171 -0.17 -1.06 -11.55
CA GLN A 171 0.80 -0.37 -12.40
C GLN A 171 2.21 -0.38 -11.80
N PHE A 172 2.34 -0.23 -10.48
CA PHE A 172 3.61 -0.36 -9.78
C PHE A 172 4.21 -1.76 -9.98
N LEU A 173 3.45 -2.83 -9.73
CA LEU A 173 3.91 -4.21 -9.89
C LEU A 173 4.38 -4.52 -11.33
N GLN A 174 3.69 -3.97 -12.35
CA GLN A 174 4.12 -4.09 -13.76
C GLN A 174 5.43 -3.35 -14.05
N ASN A 175 5.63 -2.19 -13.43
CA ASN A 175 6.87 -1.43 -13.56
C ASN A 175 8.04 -2.16 -12.87
N GLU A 176 7.81 -2.72 -11.67
CA GLU A 176 8.82 -3.52 -10.93
C GLU A 176 9.25 -4.75 -11.74
N LEU A 177 8.30 -5.52 -12.28
CA LEU A 177 8.62 -6.65 -13.15
C LEU A 177 9.40 -6.19 -14.39
N SER A 178 9.01 -5.08 -15.01
CA SER A 178 9.71 -4.52 -16.18
C SER A 178 11.14 -4.09 -15.84
N SER A 179 11.39 -3.56 -14.64
CA SER A 179 12.73 -3.23 -14.16
C SER A 179 13.57 -4.49 -13.97
N VAL A 180 13.06 -5.48 -13.25
CA VAL A 180 13.73 -6.79 -13.08
C VAL A 180 14.06 -7.42 -14.42
N GLN A 181 13.10 -7.46 -15.34
CA GLN A 181 13.29 -7.99 -16.70
C GLN A 181 14.42 -7.29 -17.47
N LYS A 182 14.61 -5.97 -17.29
CA LYS A 182 15.71 -5.22 -17.95
C LYS A 182 17.06 -5.56 -17.32
N GLU A 183 17.13 -5.59 -15.99
CA GLU A 183 18.36 -5.91 -15.25
C GLU A 183 18.90 -7.32 -15.56
N ILE A 184 18.01 -8.28 -15.85
CA ILE A 184 18.38 -9.66 -16.16
C ILE A 184 18.16 -10.08 -17.62
N ASP A 185 17.97 -9.16 -18.57
CA ASP A 185 17.64 -9.48 -19.98
C ASP A 185 18.73 -10.30 -20.70
N GLU A 186 20.01 -10.17 -20.30
CA GLU A 186 21.11 -10.91 -20.94
C GLU A 186 20.99 -12.44 -20.84
N TRP A 187 20.30 -12.95 -19.82
CA TRP A 187 20.08 -14.40 -19.63
C TRP A 187 18.79 -14.93 -20.28
N LYS A 188 17.97 -14.05 -20.87
CA LYS A 188 16.63 -14.39 -21.38
C LYS A 188 16.59 -15.47 -22.45
N ASN A 189 17.62 -15.54 -23.28
CA ASN A 189 17.74 -16.53 -24.37
C ASN A 189 18.57 -17.77 -23.95
N THR A 190 19.10 -17.81 -22.72
CA THR A 190 19.97 -18.89 -22.22
C THR A 190 19.41 -19.60 -20.99
N MET A 191 18.38 -19.02 -20.35
CA MET A 191 17.69 -19.56 -19.18
C MET A 191 16.22 -19.85 -19.51
N ASP A 192 15.84 -21.12 -19.71
CA ASP A 192 14.47 -21.50 -20.06
C ASP A 192 13.43 -21.05 -19.00
N SER A 193 13.84 -20.93 -17.74
CA SER A 193 13.02 -20.47 -16.60
C SER A 193 13.18 -18.98 -16.28
N TRP A 194 13.63 -18.16 -17.22
CA TRP A 194 13.89 -16.72 -17.03
C TRP A 194 12.67 -15.95 -16.50
N HIS A 195 11.48 -16.18 -17.06
CA HIS A 195 10.25 -15.54 -16.58
C HIS A 195 9.92 -15.89 -15.11
N GLN A 196 10.21 -17.11 -14.68
CA GLN A 196 10.02 -17.53 -13.28
C GLN A 196 11.06 -16.86 -12.36
N HIS A 197 12.32 -16.74 -12.81
CA HIS A 197 13.34 -15.99 -12.07
C HIS A 197 13.00 -14.50 -11.95
N CYS A 198 12.39 -13.90 -12.97
CA CYS A 198 11.89 -12.52 -12.87
C CYS A 198 10.87 -12.36 -11.73
N GLN A 199 9.94 -13.31 -11.57
CA GLN A 199 8.95 -13.28 -10.47
C GLN A 199 9.62 -13.49 -9.10
N VAL A 200 10.61 -14.40 -8.99
CA VAL A 200 11.36 -14.63 -7.74
C VAL A 200 12.15 -13.38 -7.31
N ILE A 201 12.82 -12.70 -8.26
CA ILE A 201 13.56 -11.47 -7.97
C ILE A 201 12.59 -10.33 -7.63
N MET A 202 11.51 -10.17 -8.40
CA MET A 202 10.46 -9.19 -8.12
C MET A 202 9.90 -9.36 -6.72
N LYS A 203 9.58 -10.60 -6.30
CA LYS A 203 9.13 -10.88 -4.93
C LYS A 203 10.14 -10.46 -3.87
N ALA A 204 11.43 -10.73 -4.09
CA ALA A 204 12.48 -10.35 -3.16
C ALA A 204 12.69 -8.81 -3.07
N CYS A 205 12.40 -8.07 -4.14
CA CYS A 205 12.53 -6.61 -4.19
C CYS A 205 11.28 -5.87 -3.69
N SER A 206 10.10 -6.30 -4.15
CA SER A 206 8.82 -5.59 -3.98
C SER A 206 7.91 -6.24 -2.92
N GLY A 207 8.29 -7.39 -2.36
CA GLY A 207 7.58 -8.10 -1.29
C GLY A 207 6.57 -9.16 -1.77
N ILE A 208 6.03 -9.03 -2.98
CA ILE A 208 5.10 -10.02 -3.59
C ILE A 208 5.40 -10.22 -5.07
N ASP A 209 5.01 -11.39 -5.60
CA ASP A 209 4.94 -11.65 -7.05
C ASP A 209 3.50 -11.50 -7.62
N TYR A 210 3.35 -11.69 -8.93
CA TYR A 210 2.04 -11.63 -9.60
C TYR A 210 1.04 -12.72 -9.14
N GLY A 211 1.52 -13.88 -8.70
CA GLY A 211 0.69 -14.98 -8.20
C GLY A 211 0.16 -14.71 -6.79
N GLU A 212 0.98 -14.09 -5.96
CA GLU A 212 0.57 -13.56 -4.66
C GLU A 212 -0.39 -12.37 -4.82
N PHE A 213 -0.14 -11.46 -5.76
CA PHE A 213 -1.10 -10.40 -6.08
C PHE A 213 -2.47 -10.94 -6.56
N ALA A 214 -2.48 -12.02 -7.35
CA ALA A 214 -3.71 -12.71 -7.71
C ALA A 214 -4.39 -13.39 -6.50
N SER A 215 -3.61 -13.91 -5.55
CA SER A 215 -4.10 -14.50 -4.30
C SER A 215 -4.66 -13.45 -3.33
N PHE A 216 -4.06 -12.26 -3.31
CA PHE A 216 -4.56 -11.06 -2.63
C PHE A 216 -5.95 -10.68 -3.17
N LEU A 217 -6.09 -10.50 -4.48
CA LEU A 217 -7.38 -10.18 -5.10
C LEU A 217 -8.44 -11.25 -4.84
N LYS A 218 -8.05 -12.53 -4.78
CA LYS A 218 -8.93 -13.66 -4.43
C LYS A 218 -9.51 -13.51 -3.02
N ILE A 219 -8.66 -13.32 -2.01
CA ILE A 219 -9.07 -13.16 -0.61
C ILE A 219 -10.00 -11.95 -0.45
N ILE A 220 -9.61 -10.80 -1.02
CA ILE A 220 -10.41 -9.59 -1.00
C ILE A 220 -11.79 -9.83 -1.62
N ALA A 221 -11.88 -10.49 -2.78
CA ALA A 221 -13.17 -10.82 -3.41
C ALA A 221 -14.02 -11.77 -2.57
N GLU A 222 -13.43 -12.85 -2.05
CA GLU A 222 -14.14 -13.86 -1.26
C GLU A 222 -14.78 -13.26 0.00
N ASN A 223 -14.06 -12.37 0.70
CA ASN A 223 -14.56 -11.70 1.90
C ASN A 223 -15.73 -10.74 1.60
N ARG A 224 -15.66 -9.89 0.55
CA ARG A 224 -16.81 -9.04 0.17
C ARG A 224 -17.99 -9.87 -0.32
N MET A 225 -17.75 -10.94 -1.09
CA MET A 225 -18.82 -11.84 -1.53
C MET A 225 -19.51 -12.55 -0.36
N ALA A 226 -18.76 -12.98 0.66
CA ALA A 226 -19.31 -13.56 1.88
C ALA A 226 -20.17 -12.54 2.65
N PHE A 227 -19.69 -11.30 2.81
CA PHE A 227 -20.44 -10.22 3.46
C PHE A 227 -21.76 -9.90 2.75
N LEU A 228 -21.76 -9.75 1.41
CA LEU A 228 -23.00 -9.49 0.65
C LEU A 228 -24.00 -10.65 0.71
N LYS A 229 -23.51 -11.90 0.76
CA LYS A 229 -24.36 -13.08 0.96
C LYS A 229 -24.98 -13.10 2.36
N ALA A 230 -24.20 -12.83 3.41
CA ALA A 230 -24.69 -12.74 4.79
C ALA A 230 -25.76 -11.64 4.95
N CYS A 231 -25.53 -10.45 4.37
CA CYS A 231 -26.53 -9.38 4.30
C CYS A 231 -27.84 -9.82 3.61
N SER A 232 -27.75 -10.79 2.70
CA SER A 232 -28.89 -11.30 1.93
C SER A 232 -29.60 -12.49 2.56
N SER A 233 -28.93 -13.31 3.38
CA SER A 233 -29.54 -14.47 4.07
C SER A 233 -29.95 -14.19 5.51
N GLY A 234 -29.36 -13.19 6.17
CA GLY A 234 -29.57 -12.91 7.60
C GLY A 234 -28.83 -13.88 8.53
N GLU A 235 -27.89 -14.66 7.99
CA GLU A 235 -27.06 -15.61 8.73
C GLU A 235 -25.77 -14.94 9.23
N SER A 236 -25.18 -15.48 10.31
CA SER A 236 -23.87 -15.02 10.80
C SER A 236 -22.76 -15.43 9.84
N SER A 237 -21.93 -14.46 9.47
CA SER A 237 -20.73 -14.63 8.64
C SER A 237 -19.56 -15.31 9.35
N ASP A 238 -18.75 -16.05 8.59
CA ASP A 238 -17.64 -16.87 9.08
C ASP A 238 -16.24 -16.19 8.97
N TYR A 239 -16.19 -14.84 8.93
CA TYR A 239 -14.95 -14.05 8.89
C TYR A 239 -14.65 -13.37 10.23
N SER A 240 -13.44 -12.79 10.38
CA SER A 240 -12.96 -12.22 11.66
C SER A 240 -13.86 -11.09 12.20
N ARG A 241 -13.88 -10.91 13.54
CA ARG A 241 -14.66 -9.84 14.18
C ARG A 241 -14.31 -8.45 13.64
N HIS A 242 -13.01 -8.18 13.43
CA HIS A 242 -12.54 -6.89 12.91
C HIS A 242 -13.06 -6.60 11.50
N LEU A 243 -13.07 -7.61 10.62
CA LEU A 243 -13.67 -7.50 9.29
C LEU A 243 -15.20 -7.32 9.38
N SER A 244 -15.86 -7.97 10.33
CA SER A 244 -17.31 -7.80 10.56
C SER A 244 -17.71 -6.37 10.94
N GLU A 245 -16.99 -5.77 11.88
CA GLU A 245 -17.21 -4.38 12.32
C GLU A 245 -16.91 -3.40 11.18
N THR A 246 -15.82 -3.63 10.45
CA THR A 246 -15.43 -2.84 9.27
C THR A 246 -16.47 -2.89 8.15
N PHE A 247 -16.88 -4.08 7.70
CA PHE A 247 -17.87 -4.22 6.64
C PHE A 247 -19.26 -3.75 7.05
N THR A 248 -19.65 -3.92 8.31
CA THR A 248 -20.92 -3.39 8.84
C THR A 248 -20.91 -1.85 8.84
N THR A 249 -19.76 -1.22 9.09
CA THR A 249 -19.60 0.24 9.08
C THR A 249 -19.59 0.81 7.65
N LEU A 250 -18.90 0.16 6.71
CA LEU A 250 -18.79 0.60 5.31
C LEU A 250 -20.02 0.25 4.46
N GLY A 251 -20.71 -0.84 4.80
CA GLY A 251 -21.98 -1.26 4.20
C GLY A 251 -21.88 -1.95 2.82
N PRO A 252 -23.01 -2.49 2.33
CA PRO A 252 -23.05 -3.33 1.12
C PRO A 252 -22.68 -2.59 -0.16
N TYR A 253 -22.91 -1.27 -0.24
CA TYR A 253 -22.54 -0.48 -1.42
C TYR A 253 -21.02 -0.34 -1.56
N HIS A 254 -20.29 -0.20 -0.46
CA HIS A 254 -18.82 -0.19 -0.45
C HIS A 254 -18.26 -1.55 -0.87
N ALA A 255 -18.79 -2.64 -0.29
CA ALA A 255 -18.39 -4.00 -0.69
C ALA A 255 -18.69 -4.29 -2.18
N ALA A 256 -19.82 -3.80 -2.71
CA ALA A 256 -20.14 -3.91 -4.13
C ALA A 256 -19.24 -3.04 -5.03
N PHE A 257 -18.73 -1.90 -4.55
CA PHE A 257 -17.70 -1.10 -5.24
C PHE A 257 -16.36 -1.84 -5.25
N ASP A 258 -15.87 -2.29 -4.08
CA ASP A 258 -14.65 -3.08 -3.93
C ASP A 258 -14.63 -4.26 -4.91
N LEU A 259 -15.73 -5.03 -4.97
CA LEU A 259 -15.87 -6.14 -5.91
C LEU A 259 -15.79 -5.73 -7.40
N GLN A 260 -16.37 -4.58 -7.79
CA GLN A 260 -16.24 -4.07 -9.15
C GLN A 260 -14.78 -3.71 -9.49
N ARG A 261 -14.04 -3.15 -8.52
CA ARG A 261 -12.62 -2.83 -8.66
C ARG A 261 -11.77 -4.09 -8.75
N VAL A 262 -12.01 -5.10 -7.91
CA VAL A 262 -11.32 -6.40 -8.01
C VAL A 262 -11.58 -7.07 -9.37
N ALA A 263 -12.85 -7.16 -9.82
CA ALA A 263 -13.17 -7.76 -11.11
C ALA A 263 -12.45 -7.06 -12.28
N TYR A 264 -12.40 -5.73 -12.27
CA TYR A 264 -11.66 -4.95 -13.26
C TYR A 264 -10.15 -5.27 -13.26
N ILE A 265 -9.51 -5.39 -12.10
CA ILE A 265 -8.08 -5.75 -12.04
C ILE A 265 -7.83 -7.20 -12.47
N ILE A 266 -8.74 -8.14 -12.15
CA ILE A 266 -8.63 -9.53 -12.63
C ILE A 266 -8.79 -9.60 -14.17
N GLU A 267 -9.65 -8.76 -14.76
CA GLU A 267 -9.73 -8.60 -16.22
C GLU A 267 -8.42 -8.02 -16.79
N CYS A 268 -7.79 -7.05 -16.13
CA CYS A 268 -6.46 -6.55 -16.53
C CYS A 268 -5.36 -7.62 -16.42
N LEU A 269 -5.35 -8.45 -15.37
CA LEU A 269 -4.44 -9.59 -15.23
C LEU A 269 -4.63 -10.59 -16.38
N LEU A 270 -5.88 -10.91 -16.74
CA LEU A 270 -6.21 -11.76 -17.88
C LEU A 270 -5.75 -11.20 -19.23
N CYS A 271 -5.59 -9.88 -19.35
CA CYS A 271 -5.02 -9.24 -20.53
C CYS A 271 -3.48 -9.23 -20.54
N ASN A 272 -2.81 -9.26 -19.38
CA ASN A 272 -1.36 -9.11 -19.25
C ASN A 272 -0.58 -10.36 -19.71
N GLU A 273 0.40 -10.18 -20.59
CA GLU A 273 1.18 -11.30 -21.17
C GLU A 273 2.12 -11.98 -20.18
N ASP A 274 2.70 -11.25 -19.21
CA ASP A 274 3.56 -11.86 -18.20
C ASP A 274 2.75 -12.66 -17.17
N PHE A 275 1.53 -12.21 -16.84
CA PHE A 275 0.60 -13.00 -16.03
C PHE A 275 0.20 -14.32 -16.73
N LYS A 276 -0.04 -14.29 -18.04
CA LYS A 276 -0.35 -15.51 -18.83
C LYS A 276 0.79 -16.53 -18.88
N ARG A 277 2.04 -16.11 -18.62
CA ARG A 277 3.23 -16.97 -18.59
C ARG A 277 3.43 -17.69 -17.25
N LEU A 278 2.68 -17.31 -16.20
CA LEU A 278 2.71 -18.02 -14.92
C LEU A 278 2.15 -19.43 -15.08
N ASP A 279 2.68 -20.37 -14.30
CA ASP A 279 2.14 -21.73 -14.22
C ASP A 279 0.73 -21.69 -13.60
N ARG A 280 -0.29 -21.96 -14.41
CA ARG A 280 -1.70 -21.98 -13.95
C ARG A 280 -1.95 -22.98 -12.82
N SER A 281 -1.08 -23.97 -12.61
CA SER A 281 -1.20 -24.94 -11.52
C SER A 281 -0.75 -24.39 -10.16
N THR A 282 0.05 -23.31 -10.13
CA THR A 282 0.49 -22.64 -8.89
C THR A 282 -0.45 -21.51 -8.46
N LEU A 283 -1.34 -21.06 -9.34
CA LEU A 283 -2.30 -19.98 -9.05
C LEU A 283 -3.49 -20.48 -8.21
N THR A 284 -3.68 -19.88 -7.04
CA THR A 284 -4.86 -20.13 -6.18
C THR A 284 -6.14 -19.53 -6.76
N LEU A 285 -6.01 -18.44 -7.53
CA LEU A 285 -7.08 -17.77 -8.25
C LEU A 285 -7.39 -18.49 -9.56
N GLN A 286 -8.67 -18.70 -9.84
CA GLN A 286 -9.19 -19.05 -11.18
C GLN A 286 -9.83 -17.79 -11.77
N PRO A 287 -9.11 -16.97 -12.56
CA PRO A 287 -9.48 -15.58 -12.84
C PRO A 287 -10.84 -15.43 -13.53
N GLU A 288 -11.08 -16.22 -14.58
CA GLU A 288 -12.31 -16.18 -15.39
C GLU A 288 -13.54 -16.58 -14.55
N ALA A 289 -13.37 -17.59 -13.68
CA ALA A 289 -14.43 -18.05 -12.77
C ALA A 289 -14.71 -17.02 -11.67
N MET A 290 -13.67 -16.39 -11.11
CA MET A 290 -13.80 -15.35 -10.09
C MET A 290 -14.55 -14.13 -10.62
N VAL A 291 -14.20 -13.63 -11.80
CA VAL A 291 -14.91 -12.51 -12.45
C VAL A 291 -16.40 -12.83 -12.62
N GLN A 292 -16.75 -14.05 -13.01
CA GLN A 292 -18.16 -14.45 -13.12
C GLN A 292 -18.86 -14.51 -11.75
N GLN A 293 -18.25 -15.13 -10.73
CA GLN A 293 -18.80 -15.20 -9.36
C GLN A 293 -19.03 -13.80 -8.76
N ILE A 294 -18.11 -12.86 -9.01
CA ILE A 294 -18.24 -11.47 -8.59
C ILE A 294 -19.46 -10.81 -9.26
N ARG A 295 -19.59 -10.95 -10.59
CA ARG A 295 -20.73 -10.39 -11.35
C ARG A 295 -22.06 -10.96 -10.86
N ASP A 296 -22.15 -12.27 -10.65
CA ASP A 296 -23.35 -12.94 -10.15
C ASP A 296 -23.72 -12.49 -8.72
N THR A 297 -22.72 -12.28 -7.86
CA THR A 297 -22.93 -11.77 -6.49
C THR A 297 -23.41 -10.32 -6.48
N ILE A 298 -22.86 -9.45 -7.33
CA ILE A 298 -23.33 -8.06 -7.48
C ILE A 298 -24.77 -8.03 -8.02
N GLN A 299 -25.07 -8.84 -9.05
CA GLN A 299 -26.42 -8.89 -9.64
C GLN A 299 -27.48 -9.39 -8.66
N SER A 300 -27.21 -10.49 -7.95
CA SER A 300 -28.13 -11.05 -6.94
C SER A 300 -28.38 -10.09 -5.77
N THR A 301 -27.39 -9.29 -5.38
CA THR A 301 -27.52 -8.23 -4.37
C THR A 301 -28.38 -7.06 -4.90
N ARG A 302 -28.12 -6.57 -6.12
CA ARG A 302 -28.91 -5.51 -6.77
C ARG A 302 -30.38 -5.89 -6.96
N GLY A 303 -30.67 -7.16 -7.26
CA GLY A 303 -32.03 -7.66 -7.44
C GLY A 303 -32.90 -7.66 -6.17
N ARG A 304 -32.32 -7.48 -4.97
CA ARG A 304 -33.04 -7.38 -3.69
C ARG A 304 -33.15 -5.95 -3.18
N HIS A 305 -32.18 -5.09 -3.49
CA HIS A 305 -32.23 -3.67 -3.17
C HIS A 305 -32.89 -2.87 -4.30
N LEU A 306 -34.24 -2.83 -4.27
CA LEU A 306 -35.08 -1.96 -5.10
C LEU A 306 -34.76 -0.47 -4.85
N LEU A 307 -33.73 0.08 -5.50
CA LEU A 307 -33.45 1.53 -5.49
C LEU A 307 -32.61 2.06 -6.68
N TYR A 308 -32.34 1.24 -7.70
CA TYR A 308 -31.76 1.69 -8.98
C TYR A 308 -32.77 1.47 -10.12
N GLN A 309 -33.86 2.23 -10.08
CA GLN A 309 -34.65 2.60 -11.25
C GLN A 309 -34.62 4.13 -11.37
N GLU A 310 -33.57 4.65 -12.00
CA GLU A 310 -33.52 5.84 -12.88
C GLU A 310 -32.10 5.99 -13.45
#